data_AF-A0A9C8KWM5-F1
#
_entry.id   AF-A0A9C8KWM5-F1
#
_cell.length_a   1.000
_cell.length_b   1.000
_cell.length_c   1.000
_cell.angle_alpha   90.00
_cell.angle_beta   90.00
_cell.angle_gamma   90.00
#
_symmetry.space_group_name_H-M   'P 1'
#
loop_
_entity.id
_entity.type
_entity.pdbx_description
1 polymer ?
#
loop_
_entity_poly.entity_id
_entity_poly.type
_entity_poly.pdbx_seq_one_letter_code
_entity_poly.pdbx_strand_id
1 'polypeptide(L)'
;MISSALLLTVLLLYGRRRKESYSSAANGKTAPTEDQKKTFRHCPLCGSPLQRHERVKSVLYPGQPDGFMEIYGCPYCYRPGGDTAGSSPVDIAPRYCPVCKKRLEPADLIFARFFQGQNRRHVHVLGCSQCYRRGRSQT
;
A
#
# COMPACT_ATOMS: atom_id res chain seq x y z
N MET A 1 48.34 19.47 -32.57
CA MET A 1 48.29 18.04 -32.21
C MET A 1 48.04 17.94 -30.71
N ILE A 2 46.79 17.74 -30.28
CA ILE A 2 46.47 17.62 -28.84
C ILE A 2 47.10 16.31 -28.37
N SER A 3 48.08 16.41 -27.47
CA SER A 3 48.85 15.27 -26.97
C SER A 3 47.90 14.18 -26.46
N SER A 4 48.06 12.95 -26.93
CA SER A 4 47.26 11.78 -26.52
C SER A 4 47.27 11.58 -24.99
N ALA A 5 48.32 12.07 -24.32
CA ALA A 5 48.42 12.12 -22.87
C ALA A 5 47.32 13.00 -22.23
N LEU A 6 46.96 14.14 -22.84
CA LEU A 6 45.91 15.04 -22.33
C LEU A 6 44.52 14.39 -22.43
N LEU A 7 44.23 13.68 -23.52
CA LEU A 7 42.96 12.95 -23.68
C LEU A 7 42.83 11.79 -22.68
N LEU A 8 43.90 11.02 -22.47
CA LEU A 8 43.92 9.95 -21.47
C LEU A 8 43.75 10.50 -20.05
N THR A 9 44.40 11.61 -19.73
CA THR A 9 44.30 12.24 -18.40
C THR A 9 42.87 12.72 -18.14
N VAL A 10 42.23 13.35 -19.12
CA VAL A 10 40.83 13.80 -19.01
C VAL A 10 39.87 12.61 -18.87
N LEU A 11 40.05 11.54 -19.64
CA LEU A 11 39.23 10.33 -19.55
C LEU A 11 39.36 9.64 -18.19
N LEU A 12 40.58 9.56 -17.63
CA LEU A 12 40.81 8.97 -16.31
C LEU A 12 40.19 9.82 -15.19
N LEU A 13 40.27 11.15 -15.27
CA LEU A 13 39.61 12.05 -14.32
C LEU A 13 38.08 11.94 -14.41
N TYR A 14 37.53 11.83 -15.61
CA TYR A 14 36.09 11.67 -15.83
C TYR A 14 35.58 10.30 -15.33
N GLY A 15 36.36 9.23 -15.54
CA GLY A 15 36.06 7.89 -15.03
C GLY A 15 36.10 7.78 -13.51
N ARG A 16 37.01 8.49 -12.83
CA ARG A 16 37.08 8.51 -11.35
C ARG A 16 35.86 9.18 -10.71
N ARG A 17 35.36 10.30 -11.26
CA ARG A 17 34.14 10.95 -10.74
C ARG A 17 32.90 10.08 -10.82
N ARG A 18 32.76 9.23 -11.85
CA ARG A 18 31.59 8.35 -12.00
C ARG A 18 31.50 7.26 -10.93
N LYS A 19 32.63 6.78 -10.41
CA LYS A 19 32.62 5.74 -9.36
C LYS A 19 32.07 6.25 -8.02
N GLU A 20 32.24 7.53 -7.71
CA GLU A 20 31.66 8.12 -6.49
C GLU A 20 30.13 8.15 -6.54
N SER A 21 29.54 8.44 -7.71
CA SER A 21 28.07 8.48 -7.85
C SER A 21 27.39 7.10 -7.88
N TYR A 22 28.10 6.01 -8.20
CA TYR A 22 27.52 4.65 -8.22
C TYR A 22 27.55 3.97 -6.83
N SER A 23 28.49 4.34 -5.96
CA SER A 23 28.59 3.80 -4.59
C SER A 23 27.58 4.39 -3.59
N SER A 24 26.94 5.52 -3.90
CA SER A 24 25.94 6.14 -3.02
C SER A 24 24.50 5.60 -3.18
N ALA A 25 24.25 4.70 -4.13
CA ALA A 25 22.93 4.09 -4.33
C ALA A 25 22.74 2.73 -3.61
N ALA A 26 23.77 2.21 -2.94
CA ALA A 26 23.76 0.84 -2.39
C ALA A 26 23.70 0.75 -0.84
N ASN A 27 23.61 1.86 -0.09
CA ASN A 27 23.59 1.77 1.37
C ASN A 27 22.67 2.80 2.05
N GLY A 28 21.38 2.49 2.04
CA GLY A 28 20.35 3.21 2.78
C GLY A 28 19.46 2.27 3.58
N LYS A 29 20.06 1.31 4.32
CA LYS A 29 19.33 0.54 5.34
C LYS A 29 19.72 1.05 6.72
N THR A 30 19.25 2.24 7.06
CA THR A 30 19.27 2.72 8.44
C THR A 30 18.34 1.82 9.23
N ALA A 31 18.87 1.11 10.23
CA ALA A 31 18.07 0.34 11.16
C ALA A 31 17.11 1.30 11.89
N PRO A 32 15.80 1.02 11.94
CA PRO A 32 14.84 1.89 12.62
C PRO A 32 15.12 1.89 14.12
N THR A 33 15.26 3.09 14.71
CA THR A 33 15.38 3.29 16.16
C THR A 33 14.10 2.84 16.89
N GLU A 34 14.23 2.41 18.14
CA GLU A 34 13.14 1.90 18.99
C GLU A 34 11.90 2.82 19.06
N ASP A 35 12.09 4.14 18.96
CA ASP A 35 11.01 5.14 18.98
C ASP A 35 10.23 5.24 17.63
N GLN A 36 10.79 4.72 16.53
CA GLN A 36 10.10 4.63 15.22
C GLN A 36 9.15 3.43 15.11
N LYS A 37 9.01 2.62 16.15
CA LYS A 37 8.10 1.46 16.15
C LYS A 37 6.67 1.79 16.56
N LYS A 38 6.25 3.06 16.50
CA LYS A 38 4.84 3.40 16.26
C LYS A 38 4.57 3.31 14.76
N THR A 39 4.58 2.08 14.21
CA THR A 39 4.12 1.83 12.84
C THR A 39 2.63 2.13 12.79
N PHE A 40 2.26 3.36 12.45
CA PHE A 40 0.89 3.69 12.08
C PHE A 40 0.54 2.82 10.87
N ARG A 41 -0.46 1.95 11.03
CA ARG A 41 -0.97 1.14 9.93
C ARG A 41 -1.84 2.06 9.10
N HIS A 42 -1.56 2.19 7.81
CA HIS A 42 -2.36 3.06 6.95
C HIS A 42 -3.58 2.30 6.42
N CYS A 43 -4.72 2.99 6.30
CA CYS A 43 -5.89 2.41 5.68
C CYS A 43 -5.62 2.11 4.20
N PRO A 44 -5.87 0.89 3.71
CA PRO A 44 -5.59 0.52 2.32
C PRO A 44 -6.51 1.22 1.30
N LEU A 45 -7.59 1.86 1.76
CA LEU A 45 -8.59 2.50 0.88
C LEU A 45 -8.40 4.01 0.76
N CYS A 46 -8.14 4.70 1.87
CA CYS A 46 -8.03 6.17 1.90
C CYS A 46 -6.63 6.67 2.32
N GLY A 47 -5.74 5.79 2.77
CA GLY A 47 -4.40 6.15 3.23
C GLY A 47 -4.35 6.78 4.62
N SER A 48 -5.49 7.01 5.30
CA SER A 48 -5.48 7.60 6.65
C SER A 48 -4.66 6.76 7.64
N PRO A 49 -3.81 7.37 8.48
CA PRO A 49 -3.06 6.66 9.50
C PRO A 49 -4.02 6.16 10.59
N LEU A 50 -3.95 4.86 10.90
CA LEU A 50 -4.77 4.24 11.93
C LEU A 50 -4.01 4.16 13.26
N GLN A 51 -4.67 4.59 14.32
CA GLN A 51 -4.22 4.41 15.71
C GLN A 51 -4.22 2.93 16.09
N ARG A 52 -3.52 2.54 17.17
CA ARG A 52 -3.39 1.12 17.60
C ARG A 52 -4.71 0.37 17.77
N HIS A 53 -5.77 1.07 18.14
CA HIS A 53 -7.10 0.49 18.39
C HIS A 53 -8.05 0.62 17.19
N GLU A 54 -7.68 1.44 16.20
CA GLU A 54 -8.48 1.64 15.00
C GLU A 54 -8.24 0.51 14.01
N ARG A 55 -9.33 -0.01 13.45
CA ARG A 55 -9.30 -1.12 12.52
C ARG A 55 -10.12 -0.81 11.29
N VAL A 56 -9.75 -1.47 10.20
CA VAL A 56 -10.59 -1.53 9.01
C VAL A 56 -11.76 -2.45 9.31
N LYS A 57 -12.97 -1.96 9.11
CA LYS A 57 -14.21 -2.75 9.17
C LYS A 57 -14.22 -3.72 7.98
N SER A 58 -14.43 -4.99 8.30
CA SER A 58 -14.50 -6.09 7.35
C SER A 58 -15.41 -7.19 7.86
N VAL A 59 -15.97 -7.98 6.96
CA VAL A 59 -16.71 -9.22 7.25
C VAL A 59 -15.92 -10.38 6.64
N LEU A 60 -15.69 -11.43 7.43
CA LEU A 60 -15.02 -12.65 7.01
C LEU A 60 -16.05 -13.77 6.89
N TYR A 61 -16.11 -14.38 5.72
CA TYR A 61 -16.84 -15.60 5.43
C TYR A 61 -15.83 -16.76 5.40
N PRO A 62 -15.69 -17.51 6.49
CA PRO A 62 -14.74 -18.62 6.53
C PRO A 62 -15.12 -19.70 5.51
N GLY A 63 -14.11 -20.35 4.93
CA GLY A 63 -14.27 -21.38 3.89
C GLY A 63 -13.01 -22.23 3.75
N GLN A 64 -13.12 -23.33 3.00
CA GLN A 64 -12.00 -24.23 2.66
C GLN A 64 -11.81 -24.24 1.13
N PRO A 65 -10.57 -24.15 0.62
CA PRO A 65 -9.30 -24.08 1.34
C PRO A 65 -8.98 -22.70 1.95
N ASP A 66 -9.75 -21.67 1.60
CA ASP A 66 -9.57 -20.30 2.07
C ASP A 66 -10.90 -19.57 2.29
N GLY A 67 -10.88 -18.52 3.10
CA GLY A 67 -12.04 -17.69 3.38
C GLY A 67 -12.22 -16.57 2.34
N PHE A 68 -13.45 -16.07 2.24
CA PHE A 68 -13.77 -14.87 1.48
C PHE A 68 -13.98 -13.70 2.44
N MET A 69 -13.56 -12.49 2.06
CA MET A 69 -13.60 -11.32 2.93
C MET A 69 -14.09 -10.10 2.17
N GLU A 70 -14.99 -9.36 2.81
CA GLU A 70 -15.47 -8.06 2.36
C GLU A 70 -14.87 -6.97 3.25
N ILE A 71 -14.27 -5.96 2.63
CA ILE A 71 -13.60 -4.85 3.29
C ILE A 71 -14.38 -3.57 2.99
N TYR A 72 -14.82 -2.90 4.07
CA TYR A 72 -15.62 -1.68 3.98
C TYR A 72 -14.76 -0.42 4.10
N GLY A 73 -13.85 -0.38 5.06
CA GLY A 73 -12.99 0.79 5.27
C GLY A 73 -12.73 1.08 6.74
N CYS A 74 -12.03 2.17 7.01
CA CYS A 74 -11.66 2.59 8.36
C CYS A 74 -12.59 3.69 8.88
N PRO A 75 -12.50 4.08 10.17
CA PRO A 75 -13.35 5.14 10.74
C PRO A 75 -13.32 6.48 9.99
N TYR A 76 -12.23 6.78 9.27
CA TYR A 76 -12.07 8.03 8.52
C TYR A 76 -12.74 8.01 7.13
N CYS A 77 -13.02 6.83 6.57
CA CYS A 77 -13.54 6.70 5.20
C CYS A 77 -14.79 5.83 5.09
N TYR A 78 -15.18 5.13 6.16
CA TYR A 78 -16.37 4.29 6.20
C TYR A 78 -17.14 4.53 7.50
N ARG A 79 -18.37 5.04 7.37
CA ARG A 79 -19.34 5.18 8.47
C ARG A 79 -20.52 4.23 8.23
N PRO A 80 -20.75 3.23 9.09
CA PRO A 80 -21.93 2.40 9.01
C PRO A 80 -23.16 3.24 9.39
N GLY A 81 -24.15 3.36 8.49
CA GLY A 81 -25.38 4.12 8.75
C GLY A 81 -25.64 5.30 7.81
N GLY A 82 -24.63 5.76 7.06
CA GLY A 82 -24.79 6.83 6.05
C GLY A 82 -25.07 8.22 6.62
N ASP A 83 -25.15 8.36 7.95
CA ASP A 83 -25.45 9.60 8.63
C ASP A 83 -24.19 10.33 9.11
N THR A 84 -24.13 11.57 8.67
CA THR A 84 -23.13 12.61 8.95
C THR A 84 -23.19 13.09 10.40
N ALA A 85 -22.93 12.23 11.38
CA ALA A 85 -22.91 12.67 12.79
C ALA A 85 -21.92 11.89 13.66
N GLY A 86 -20.87 12.59 14.11
CA GLY A 86 -19.88 12.15 15.12
C GLY A 86 -18.51 11.83 14.50
N SER A 87 -17.40 12.54 14.79
CA SER A 87 -17.05 13.46 15.88
C SER A 87 -16.21 14.66 15.39
N SER A 88 -16.40 15.09 14.14
CA SER A 88 -15.82 16.32 13.58
C SER A 88 -16.45 16.60 12.21
N PRO A 89 -16.66 17.87 11.77
CA PRO A 89 -17.14 18.24 10.43
C PRO A 89 -16.08 17.97 9.34
N VAL A 90 -15.40 16.84 9.43
CA VAL A 90 -14.33 16.42 8.53
C VAL A 90 -14.95 15.60 7.43
N ASP A 91 -14.80 16.11 6.20
CA ASP A 91 -15.12 15.43 4.96
C ASP A 91 -14.70 13.96 5.02
N ILE A 92 -15.63 13.04 4.72
CA ILE A 92 -15.31 11.60 4.66
C ILE A 92 -14.20 11.43 3.61
N ALA A 93 -13.07 10.85 4.04
CA ALA A 93 -11.93 10.69 3.16
C ALA A 93 -12.32 9.83 1.93
N PRO A 94 -12.01 10.28 0.71
CA PRO A 94 -12.33 9.51 -0.48
C PRO A 94 -11.63 8.15 -0.45
N ARG A 95 -12.35 7.13 -0.90
CA ARG A 95 -11.86 5.76 -0.95
C ARG A 95 -11.43 5.42 -2.37
N TYR A 96 -10.34 4.68 -2.51
CA TYR A 96 -9.82 4.21 -3.78
C TYR A 96 -9.62 2.71 -3.76
N CYS A 97 -9.88 2.06 -4.89
CA CYS A 97 -9.59 0.65 -5.05
C CYS A 97 -8.06 0.44 -5.01
N PRO A 98 -7.51 -0.42 -4.14
CA PRO A 98 -6.07 -0.62 -4.07
C PRO A 98 -5.51 -1.28 -5.34
N VAL A 99 -6.35 -1.96 -6.13
CA VAL A 99 -5.98 -2.66 -7.37
C VAL A 99 -6.04 -1.73 -8.58
N CYS A 100 -7.23 -1.19 -8.92
CA CYS A 100 -7.40 -0.37 -10.13
C CYS A 100 -7.31 1.14 -9.90
N LYS A 101 -7.11 1.59 -8.65
CA LYS A 101 -7.01 3.00 -8.24
C LYS A 101 -8.25 3.87 -8.54
N LYS A 102 -9.35 3.29 -9.02
CA LYS A 102 -10.62 4.01 -9.21
C LYS A 102 -11.20 4.45 -7.87
N ARG A 103 -11.84 5.61 -7.86
CA ARG A 103 -12.64 6.08 -6.73
C ARG A 103 -13.78 5.11 -6.47
N LEU A 104 -14.03 4.83 -5.19
CA LEU A 104 -15.10 3.96 -4.72
C LEU A 104 -16.25 4.82 -4.17
N GLU A 105 -17.48 4.42 -4.48
CA GLU A 105 -18.68 5.00 -3.89
C GLU A 105 -18.83 4.54 -2.42
N PRO A 106 -19.62 5.23 -1.58
CA PRO A 106 -19.77 4.88 -0.16
C PRO A 106 -20.16 3.41 0.09
N ALA A 107 -21.04 2.87 -0.76
CA ALA A 107 -21.53 1.49 -0.66
C ALA A 107 -20.63 0.46 -1.36
N ASP A 108 -19.60 0.88 -2.11
CA ASP A 108 -18.74 -0.07 -2.80
C ASP A 108 -17.96 -0.95 -1.80
N LEU A 109 -17.74 -2.21 -2.16
CA LEU A 109 -17.00 -3.16 -1.36
C LEU A 109 -15.67 -3.51 -2.03
N ILE A 110 -14.67 -3.79 -1.20
CA ILE A 110 -13.43 -4.40 -1.63
C ILE A 110 -13.45 -5.86 -1.22
N PHE A 111 -13.24 -6.73 -2.20
CA PHE A 111 -13.21 -8.18 -2.02
C PHE A 111 -11.78 -8.66 -1.82
N ALA A 112 -11.63 -9.65 -0.95
CA ALA A 112 -10.35 -10.26 -0.65
C ALA A 112 -10.51 -11.76 -0.33
N ARG A 113 -9.42 -12.51 -0.47
CA ARG A 113 -9.29 -13.89 0.01
C ARG A 113 -8.51 -13.88 1.32
N PHE A 114 -8.98 -14.66 2.28
CA PHE A 114 -8.38 -14.80 3.60
C PHE A 114 -7.76 -16.18 3.74
N PHE A 115 -6.44 -16.22 3.84
CA PHE A 115 -5.69 -17.46 3.99
C PHE A 115 -5.29 -17.66 5.43
N GLN A 116 -5.68 -18.79 5.99
CA GLN A 116 -5.34 -19.20 7.35
C GLN A 116 -4.51 -20.48 7.32
N GLY A 117 -3.20 -20.33 7.51
CA GLY A 117 -2.28 -21.45 7.75
C GLY A 117 -2.01 -21.63 9.25
N GLN A 118 -1.25 -22.68 9.60
CA GLN A 118 -0.96 -23.06 11.00
C GLN A 118 -0.36 -21.92 11.83
N ASN A 119 0.51 -21.09 11.26
CA ASN A 119 1.16 -19.98 11.98
C ASN A 119 1.11 -18.63 11.24
N ARG A 120 0.33 -18.54 10.15
CA ARG A 120 0.26 -17.32 9.33
C ARG A 120 -1.16 -17.04 8.88
N ARG A 121 -1.59 -15.79 9.06
CA ARG A 121 -2.85 -15.27 8.53
C ARG A 121 -2.53 -14.11 7.62
N HIS A 122 -2.99 -14.16 6.38
CA HIS A 122 -2.79 -13.07 5.43
C HIS A 122 -4.01 -12.90 4.55
N VAL A 123 -4.18 -11.68 4.07
CA VAL A 123 -5.29 -11.26 3.21
C VAL A 123 -4.71 -10.94 1.85
N HIS A 124 -5.28 -11.51 0.79
CA HIS A 124 -4.98 -11.13 -0.58
C HIS A 124 -6.15 -10.34 -1.16
N VAL A 125 -5.92 -9.07 -1.46
CA VAL A 125 -6.98 -8.16 -1.95
C VAL A 125 -7.20 -8.38 -3.44
N LEU A 126 -8.43 -8.72 -3.84
CA LEU A 126 -8.84 -8.92 -5.24
C LEU A 126 -9.27 -7.60 -5.90
N GLY A 127 -9.74 -6.64 -5.11
CA GLY A 127 -10.14 -5.30 -5.57
C GLY A 127 -11.64 -5.05 -5.46
N CYS A 128 -12.14 -4.03 -6.18
CA CYS A 128 -13.55 -3.68 -6.17
C CYS A 128 -14.40 -4.65 -6.99
N SER A 129 -15.72 -4.47 -6.99
CA SER A 129 -16.69 -5.24 -7.78
C SER A 129 -16.29 -5.38 -9.26
N GLN A 130 -15.74 -4.31 -9.85
CA GLN A 130 -15.28 -4.31 -11.24
C GLN A 130 -14.01 -5.16 -11.44
N CYS A 131 -13.02 -5.04 -10.54
CA CYS A 131 -11.81 -5.88 -10.58
C CYS A 131 -12.18 -7.35 -10.42
N TYR A 132 -13.05 -7.65 -9.46
CA TYR A 132 -13.45 -9.01 -9.13
C TYR A 132 -14.17 -9.70 -10.30
N ARG A 133 -15.08 -9.00 -10.99
CA ARG A 133 -15.75 -9.56 -12.18
C ARG A 133 -14.79 -9.85 -13.32
N ARG A 134 -13.86 -8.94 -13.62
CA ARG A 134 -12.86 -9.12 -14.70
C ARG A 134 -11.89 -10.26 -14.43
N GLY A 135 -11.57 -10.52 -13.16
CA GLY A 135 -10.73 -11.65 -12.78
C GLY A 135 -11.38 -13.02 -13.03
N ARG A 136 -12.72 -13.09 -13.07
CA ARG A 136 -13.47 -14.33 -13.34
C ARG A 136 -13.72 -14.61 -14.82
N SER A 137 -13.56 -13.63 -15.71
CA SER A 137 -13.84 -13.80 -17.14
C SER A 137 -12.63 -14.33 -17.94
N GLN A 138 -11.60 -14.86 -17.27
CA GLN A 138 -10.41 -15.47 -17.90
C GLN A 138 -10.31 -16.99 -17.65
N THR A 139 -11.42 -17.61 -17.22
CA THR A 139 -11.64 -19.06 -17.22
C THR A 139 -12.62 -19.41 -18.31
#